data_AF-A0A7T7WKV6-F1
#
_entry.id   AF-A0A7T7WKV6-F1
#
_cell.length_a   1.000
_cell.length_b   1.000
_cell.length_c   1.000
_cell.angle_alpha   90.00
_cell.angle_beta   90.00
_cell.angle_gamma   90.00
#
_symmetry.space_group_name_H-M   'P 1'
#
loop_
_entity.id
_entity.type
_entity.pdbx_description
1 polymer ?
#
loop_
_entity_poly.entity_id
_entity_poly.type
_entity_poly.pdbx_seq_one_letter_code
_entity_poly.pdbx_strand_id
1 'polypeptide(L)'
;MFNSTELFCVIDDFFLKFESTYWEFLKQNCGSLRIRTAQLTISEICFIAIWYKCSHFNNFKAFFTCLKEDKSHLFKYLPCYQRMIHLINMHQLALHALHVALMKDQATQYLWIDSTTLPVCKNQRIQRHKSLVQIASRGRSSMGWFYGYKLHIAMNQFGEIACSALSNGHVADIKMVKQLVAGIEAKLYGDRGYISQELKIRLKDQGIDLITYHRKNMQAIQLCASDEYHLRQRNKIETLFSLLKGQYNLVTSKARSLHGFLSGIYASLCAYQLTHQNKPTIQIKESSA
;
A
#
# COMPACT_ATOMS: atom_id res chain seq x y z
N MET A 1 -7.94 19.73 -9.66
CA MET A 1 -7.24 20.54 -8.64
C MET A 1 -7.33 19.78 -7.32
N PHE A 2 -6.25 19.62 -6.57
CA PHE A 2 -6.27 18.88 -5.30
C PHE A 2 -7.10 19.65 -4.26
N ASN A 3 -8.13 19.03 -3.69
CA ASN A 3 -8.99 19.62 -2.67
C ASN A 3 -8.58 19.11 -1.27
N SER A 4 -7.84 19.92 -0.53
CA SER A 4 -7.38 19.57 0.82
C SER A 4 -8.53 19.42 1.81
N THR A 5 -9.62 20.17 1.64
CA THR A 5 -10.78 20.14 2.54
C THR A 5 -11.52 18.82 2.40
N GLU A 6 -11.82 18.42 1.17
CA GLU A 6 -12.46 17.13 0.89
C GLU A 6 -11.63 15.95 1.40
N LEU A 7 -10.31 15.99 1.17
CA LEU A 7 -9.40 14.98 1.72
C LEU A 7 -9.48 14.93 3.26
N PHE A 8 -9.48 16.09 3.92
CA PHE A 8 -9.57 16.13 5.38
C PHE A 8 -10.92 15.58 5.87
N CYS A 9 -12.04 15.99 5.27
CA CYS A 9 -13.37 15.51 5.64
C CYS A 9 -13.47 13.98 5.56
N VAL A 10 -12.99 13.36 4.48
CA VAL A 10 -13.02 11.89 4.34
C VAL A 10 -12.19 11.20 5.42
N ILE A 11 -11.02 11.75 5.77
CA ILE A 11 -10.16 11.21 6.83
C ILE A 11 -10.82 11.39 8.20
N ASP A 12 -11.39 12.57 8.45
CA ASP A 12 -12.01 12.91 9.72
C ASP A 12 -13.27 12.07 9.97
N ASP A 13 -14.13 11.92 8.97
CA ASP A 13 -15.34 11.08 9.03
C ASP A 13 -15.04 9.62 9.42
N PHE A 14 -13.90 9.09 8.97
CA PHE A 14 -13.42 7.77 9.38
C PHE A 14 -13.02 7.76 10.86
N PHE A 15 -12.20 8.71 11.29
CA PHE A 15 -11.68 8.73 12.67
C PHE A 15 -12.74 9.11 13.70
N LEU A 16 -13.75 9.92 13.36
CA LEU A 16 -14.92 10.17 14.21
C LEU A 16 -15.63 8.88 14.63
N LYS A 17 -15.58 7.84 13.80
CA LYS A 17 -16.17 6.51 14.09
C LYS A 17 -15.16 5.52 14.68
N PHE A 18 -13.90 5.59 14.26
CA PHE A 18 -12.89 4.58 14.56
C PHE A 18 -11.97 4.91 15.74
N GLU A 19 -11.86 6.18 16.14
CA GLU A 19 -10.86 6.62 17.12
C GLU A 19 -10.99 5.93 18.49
N SER A 20 -12.22 5.68 18.97
CA SER A 20 -12.45 4.96 20.23
C SER A 20 -11.88 3.53 20.19
N THR A 21 -12.21 2.76 19.14
CA THR A 21 -11.70 1.41 18.90
C THR A 21 -10.19 1.39 18.78
N TYR A 22 -9.61 2.39 18.10
CA TYR A 22 -8.18 2.53 17.97
C TYR A 22 -7.48 2.71 19.33
N TRP A 23 -8.01 3.57 20.20
CA TRP A 23 -7.46 3.78 21.54
C TRP A 23 -7.60 2.57 22.45
N GLU A 24 -8.72 1.85 22.37
CA GLU A 24 -8.92 0.58 23.09
C GLU A 24 -7.90 -0.47 22.66
N PHE A 25 -7.70 -0.63 21.36
CA PHE A 25 -6.69 -1.54 20.80
C PHE A 25 -5.29 -1.22 21.35
N LEU A 26 -4.89 0.07 21.36
CA LEU A 26 -3.58 0.49 21.86
C LEU A 26 -3.40 0.25 23.37
N LYS A 27 -4.46 0.42 24.17
CA LYS A 27 -4.41 0.12 25.62
C LYS A 27 -4.17 -1.37 25.86
N GLN A 28 -4.90 -2.22 25.16
CA GLN A 28 -4.86 -3.67 25.35
C GLN A 28 -3.57 -4.30 24.82
N ASN A 29 -3.13 -3.90 23.62
CA ASN A 29 -2.07 -4.60 22.90
C ASN A 29 -0.70 -3.90 22.96
N CYS A 30 -0.66 -2.60 23.27
CA CYS A 30 0.57 -1.82 23.26
C CYS A 30 0.91 -1.21 24.63
N GLY A 31 0.18 -1.56 25.68
CA GLY A 31 0.46 -1.11 27.05
C GLY A 31 0.38 0.41 27.22
N SER A 32 -0.37 1.12 26.36
CA SER A 32 -0.52 2.57 26.48
C SER A 32 -1.42 2.92 27.66
N LEU A 33 -0.81 3.24 28.81
CA LEU A 33 -1.50 3.48 30.08
C LEU A 33 -2.13 4.89 30.18
N ARG A 34 -1.74 5.84 29.33
CA ARG A 34 -2.15 7.25 29.49
C ARG A 34 -2.58 7.89 28.17
N ILE A 35 -3.88 8.17 28.06
CA ILE A 35 -4.40 9.10 27.06
C ILE A 35 -4.22 10.51 27.63
N ARG A 36 -3.35 11.32 27.02
CA ARG A 36 -3.28 12.76 27.28
C ARG A 36 -4.00 13.47 26.15
N THR A 37 -4.68 14.57 26.45
CA THR A 37 -5.23 15.48 25.44
C THR A 37 -4.08 15.96 24.53
N ALA A 38 -4.08 15.47 23.29
CA ALA A 38 -3.14 15.93 22.27
C ALA A 38 -3.64 17.25 21.69
N GLN A 39 -2.72 18.10 21.23
CA GLN A 39 -3.07 19.36 20.56
C GLN A 39 -3.53 19.16 19.13
N LEU A 40 -3.10 18.06 18.50
CA LEU A 40 -3.60 17.60 17.21
C LEU A 40 -4.36 16.30 17.40
N THR A 41 -5.48 16.20 16.71
CA THR A 41 -6.29 14.99 16.56
C THR A 41 -5.57 13.95 15.70
N ILE A 42 -6.01 12.68 15.79
CA ILE A 42 -5.49 11.62 14.92
C ILE A 42 -5.80 11.92 13.44
N SER A 43 -6.99 12.48 13.16
CA SER A 43 -7.39 12.93 11.83
C SER A 43 -6.38 13.92 11.25
N GLU A 44 -6.02 14.97 12.00
CA GLU A 44 -5.04 15.97 11.56
C GLU A 44 -3.65 15.35 11.33
N ILE A 45 -3.20 14.46 12.20
CA ILE A 45 -1.90 13.78 12.06
C ILE A 45 -1.87 12.92 10.78
N CYS A 46 -2.91 12.12 10.55
CA CYS A 46 -3.02 11.27 9.36
C CYS A 46 -3.18 12.11 8.09
N PHE A 47 -3.97 13.18 8.14
CA PHE A 47 -4.15 14.14 7.07
C PHE A 47 -2.82 14.78 6.67
N ILE A 48 -2.01 15.27 7.60
CA ILE A 48 -0.69 15.86 7.30
C ILE A 48 0.23 14.83 6.63
N ALA A 49 0.23 13.58 7.10
CA ALA A 49 1.04 12.52 6.52
C ALA A 49 0.62 12.17 5.07
N ILE A 50 -0.69 12.12 4.80
CA ILE A 50 -1.25 11.81 3.48
C ILE A 50 -1.11 13.02 2.54
N TRP A 51 -1.42 14.23 3.01
CA TRP A 51 -1.29 15.47 2.24
C TRP A 51 0.15 15.68 1.76
N TYR A 52 1.15 15.35 2.59
CA TYR A 52 2.54 15.33 2.13
C TYR A 52 2.74 14.45 0.88
N LYS A 53 2.14 13.26 0.83
CA LYS A 53 2.28 12.35 -0.32
C LYS A 53 1.51 12.83 -1.55
N CYS A 54 0.46 13.63 -1.37
CA CYS A 54 -0.25 14.30 -2.46
C CYS A 54 0.47 15.58 -2.92
N SER A 55 1.41 16.08 -2.12
CA SER A 55 2.18 17.28 -2.43
C SER A 55 3.33 16.98 -3.40
N HIS A 56 3.75 17.97 -4.17
CA HIS A 56 4.92 17.87 -5.05
C HIS A 56 6.26 18.02 -4.30
N PHE A 57 6.27 17.95 -2.96
CA PHE A 57 7.49 18.08 -2.17
C PHE A 57 8.28 16.77 -2.09
N ASN A 58 9.57 16.83 -2.43
CA ASN A 58 10.49 15.69 -2.39
C ASN A 58 10.96 15.30 -0.97
N ASN A 59 10.67 16.12 0.03
CA ASN A 59 11.02 15.83 1.42
C ASN A 59 10.01 16.45 2.39
N PHE A 60 9.72 15.71 3.48
CA PHE A 60 8.72 16.12 4.47
C PHE A 60 9.10 17.42 5.19
N LYS A 61 10.40 17.71 5.38
CA LYS A 61 10.84 18.94 6.05
C LYS A 61 10.43 20.19 5.28
N ALA A 62 10.64 20.22 3.96
CA ALA A 62 10.23 21.33 3.10
C ALA A 62 8.70 21.50 3.09
N PHE A 63 7.96 20.40 2.96
CA PHE A 63 6.50 20.41 3.07
C PHE A 63 6.03 20.98 4.41
N PHE A 64 6.64 20.53 5.52
CA PHE A 64 6.27 20.97 6.85
C PHE A 64 6.61 22.44 7.12
N THR A 65 7.72 22.95 6.57
CA THR A 65 8.05 24.38 6.62
C THR A 65 6.99 25.20 5.91
N CYS A 66 6.62 24.83 4.68
CA CYS A 66 5.53 25.50 3.93
C CYS A 66 4.19 25.41 4.67
N LEU A 67 3.85 24.25 5.26
CA LEU A 67 2.65 24.09 6.08
C LEU A 67 2.62 25.08 7.25
N LYS A 68 3.77 25.32 7.90
CA LYS A 68 3.88 26.23 9.04
C LYS A 68 3.83 27.70 8.62
N GLU A 69 4.42 28.05 7.48
CA GLU A 69 4.47 29.42 6.98
C GLU A 69 3.14 29.85 6.35
N ASP A 70 2.57 29.02 5.46
CA ASP A 70 1.45 29.43 4.61
C ASP A 70 0.08 28.93 5.10
N LYS A 71 0.08 27.85 5.89
CA LYS A 71 -1.14 27.08 6.21
C LYS A 71 -1.30 26.81 7.71
N SER A 72 -0.56 27.52 8.56
CA SER A 72 -0.65 27.36 10.01
C SER A 72 -2.03 27.68 10.56
N HIS A 73 -2.76 28.62 9.96
CA HIS A 73 -4.13 28.99 10.33
C HIS A 73 -5.14 27.85 10.19
N LEU A 74 -4.83 26.78 9.44
CA LEU A 74 -5.68 25.60 9.33
C LEU A 74 -5.66 24.71 10.58
N PHE A 75 -4.66 24.90 11.45
CA PHE A 75 -4.48 24.10 12.66
C PHE A 75 -4.48 25.02 13.88
N LYS A 76 -5.18 24.61 14.94
CA LYS A 76 -5.17 25.37 16.21
C LYS A 76 -3.76 25.50 16.80
N TYR A 77 -2.96 24.43 16.69
CA TYR A 77 -1.57 24.42 17.09
C TYR A 77 -0.77 23.38 16.29
N LEU A 78 0.26 23.82 15.58
CA LEU A 78 1.18 22.94 14.87
C LEU A 78 2.46 22.72 15.72
N PRO A 79 2.82 21.48 16.08
CA PRO A 79 3.98 21.21 16.93
C PRO A 79 5.29 21.40 16.16
N CYS A 80 6.44 21.27 16.84
CA CYS A 80 7.74 21.30 16.16
C CYS A 80 7.91 20.10 15.21
N TYR A 81 8.80 20.23 14.22
CA TYR A 81 9.05 19.20 13.20
C TYR A 81 9.34 17.82 13.81
N GLN A 82 10.21 17.75 14.82
CA GLN A 82 10.57 16.50 15.48
C GLN A 82 9.36 15.84 16.15
N ARG A 83 8.50 16.65 16.78
CA ARG A 83 7.27 16.16 17.41
C ARG A 83 6.27 15.69 16.36
N MET A 84 6.14 16.37 15.22
CA MET A 84 5.28 15.93 14.12
C MET A 84 5.72 14.56 13.57
N ILE A 85 7.02 14.38 13.30
CA ILE A 85 7.56 13.07 12.86
C ILE A 85 7.28 11.98 13.89
N HIS A 86 7.46 12.30 15.18
CA HIS A 86 7.17 11.35 16.24
C HIS A 86 5.67 10.97 16.26
N LEU A 87 4.76 11.93 16.16
CA LEU A 87 3.31 11.68 16.14
C LEU A 87 2.89 10.81 14.95
N ILE A 88 3.36 11.12 13.73
CA ILE A 88 3.08 10.31 12.55
C ILE A 88 3.55 8.86 12.75
N ASN A 89 4.78 8.67 13.24
CA ASN A 89 5.33 7.35 13.48
C ASN A 89 4.56 6.59 14.58
N MET A 90 4.19 7.27 15.67
CA MET A 90 3.40 6.67 16.75
C MET A 90 2.04 6.18 16.26
N HIS A 91 1.40 6.95 15.37
CA HIS A 91 0.08 6.65 14.83
C HIS A 91 0.13 5.92 13.47
N GLN A 92 1.21 5.19 13.18
CA GLN A 92 1.32 4.40 11.94
C GLN A 92 0.18 3.38 11.77
N LEU A 93 -0.31 2.81 12.89
CA LEU A 93 -1.44 1.88 12.87
C LEU A 93 -2.77 2.56 12.51
N ALA A 94 -2.92 3.86 12.80
CA ALA A 94 -4.09 4.62 12.38
C ALA A 94 -4.09 4.81 10.86
N LEU A 95 -2.94 5.12 10.25
CA LEU A 95 -2.77 5.12 8.79
C LEU A 95 -3.02 3.75 8.18
N HIS A 96 -2.57 2.68 8.83
CA HIS A 96 -2.86 1.31 8.40
C HIS A 96 -4.35 1.00 8.46
N ALA A 97 -5.05 1.35 9.55
CA ALA A 97 -6.47 1.13 9.70
C ALA A 97 -7.29 1.90 8.64
N LEU A 98 -6.92 3.16 8.38
CA LEU A 98 -7.51 3.94 7.30
C LEU A 98 -7.25 3.27 5.94
N HIS A 99 -6.01 2.84 5.67
CA HIS A 99 -5.70 2.10 4.44
C HIS A 99 -6.57 0.85 4.27
N VAL A 100 -6.76 0.08 5.33
CA VAL A 100 -7.64 -1.10 5.34
C VAL A 100 -9.09 -0.72 5.07
N ALA A 101 -9.60 0.34 5.70
CA ALA A 101 -10.96 0.82 5.46
C ALA A 101 -11.19 1.35 4.03
N LEU A 102 -10.13 1.83 3.37
CA LEU A 102 -10.17 2.30 1.99
C LEU A 102 -10.05 1.18 0.95
N MET A 103 -9.56 0.00 1.34
CA MET A 103 -9.64 -1.19 0.52
C MET A 103 -11.11 -1.60 0.46
N LYS A 104 -11.74 -1.36 -0.69
CA LYS A 104 -13.17 -1.62 -0.84
C LYS A 104 -13.43 -3.11 -0.83
N ASP A 105 -14.43 -3.53 -0.06
CA ASP A 105 -15.06 -4.85 -0.15
C ASP A 105 -16.03 -4.90 -1.33
N GLN A 106 -15.56 -4.50 -2.51
CA GLN A 106 -16.33 -4.72 -3.72
C GLN A 106 -16.18 -6.19 -4.09
N ALA A 107 -17.30 -6.85 -4.36
CA ALA A 107 -17.37 -8.15 -5.02
C ALA A 107 -16.78 -8.05 -6.45
N THR A 108 -15.49 -7.75 -6.55
CA THR A 108 -14.78 -7.58 -7.80
C THR A 108 -14.41 -8.95 -8.30
N GLN A 109 -15.10 -9.37 -9.35
CA GLN A 109 -14.87 -10.66 -10.00
C GLN A 109 -13.48 -10.78 -10.63
N TYR A 110 -12.77 -9.66 -10.85
CA TYR A 110 -11.48 -9.64 -11.54
C TYR A 110 -10.45 -8.82 -10.77
N LEU A 111 -9.32 -9.45 -10.48
CA LEU A 111 -8.18 -8.87 -9.78
C LEU A 111 -6.89 -9.11 -10.55
N TRP A 112 -6.01 -8.11 -10.54
CA TRP A 112 -4.65 -8.21 -11.08
C TRP A 112 -3.64 -8.17 -9.94
N ILE A 113 -2.76 -9.16 -9.87
CA ILE A 113 -1.76 -9.27 -8.81
C ILE A 113 -0.36 -9.03 -9.37
N ASP A 114 0.39 -8.23 -8.63
CA ASP A 114 1.83 -8.07 -8.83
C ASP A 114 2.50 -7.56 -7.54
N SER A 115 3.83 -7.65 -7.50
CA SER A 115 4.63 -7.20 -6.35
C SER A 115 5.64 -6.13 -6.76
N THR A 116 5.99 -5.25 -5.83
CA THR A 116 7.02 -4.25 -6.06
C THR A 116 8.02 -4.16 -4.92
N THR A 117 9.28 -3.92 -5.27
CA THR A 117 10.35 -3.82 -4.29
C THR A 117 10.31 -2.48 -3.54
N LEU A 118 10.52 -2.56 -2.23
CA LEU A 118 10.67 -1.43 -1.32
C LEU A 118 12.09 -1.47 -0.71
N PRO A 119 13.11 -1.00 -1.45
CA PRO A 119 14.47 -0.97 -0.95
C PRO A 119 14.63 0.05 0.18
N VAL A 120 15.21 -0.35 1.31
CA VAL A 120 15.42 0.52 2.46
C VAL A 120 16.77 1.25 2.39
N CYS A 121 17.72 0.71 1.62
CA CYS A 121 19.00 1.36 1.31
C CYS A 121 19.57 0.85 -0.02
N LYS A 122 20.59 1.55 -0.53
CA LYS A 122 21.41 1.05 -1.65
C LYS A 122 22.18 -0.20 -1.23
N ASN A 123 22.43 -1.13 -2.14
CA ASN A 123 23.14 -2.39 -1.85
C ASN A 123 24.54 -2.18 -1.24
N GLN A 124 25.25 -1.16 -1.69
CA GLN A 124 26.58 -0.77 -1.17
C GLN A 124 26.54 -0.35 0.31
N ARG A 125 25.37 0.02 0.85
CA ARG A 125 25.22 0.55 2.21
C ARG A 125 24.61 -0.47 3.19
N ILE A 126 24.37 -1.71 2.76
CA ILE A 126 23.72 -2.74 3.59
C ILE A 126 24.47 -2.95 4.91
N GLN A 127 25.80 -3.10 4.86
CA GLN A 127 26.64 -3.31 6.05
C GLN A 127 26.58 -2.15 7.06
N ARG A 128 26.19 -0.94 6.62
CA ARG A 128 26.07 0.26 7.46
C ARG A 128 24.62 0.57 7.85
N HIS A 129 23.65 -0.20 7.37
CA HIS A 129 22.24 0.04 7.65
C HIS A 129 21.89 -0.47 9.07
N LYS A 130 21.27 0.40 9.87
CA LYS A 130 20.92 0.09 11.28
C LYS A 130 19.41 0.08 11.53
N SER A 131 18.67 1.00 10.91
CA SER A 131 17.28 1.31 11.28
C SER A 131 16.29 0.15 11.14
N LEU A 132 16.50 -0.73 10.17
CA LEU A 132 15.60 -1.86 9.86
C LEU A 132 16.36 -3.18 9.78
N VAL A 133 17.56 -3.27 10.37
CA VAL A 133 18.47 -4.43 10.19
C VAL A 133 17.88 -5.76 10.65
N GLN A 134 17.04 -5.73 11.69
CA GLN A 134 16.43 -6.92 12.29
C GLN A 134 15.36 -7.58 11.40
N ILE A 135 14.85 -6.85 10.40
CA ILE A 135 13.61 -7.18 9.70
C ILE A 135 13.75 -7.05 8.18
N ALA A 136 14.58 -6.14 7.68
CA ALA A 136 14.89 -6.06 6.26
C ALA A 136 15.75 -7.25 5.82
N SER A 137 15.51 -7.77 4.62
CA SER A 137 16.26 -8.90 4.07
C SER A 137 16.66 -8.66 2.62
N ARG A 138 17.65 -9.42 2.14
CA ARG A 138 18.06 -9.39 0.74
C ARG A 138 17.05 -10.14 -0.12
N GLY A 139 16.62 -9.50 -1.20
CA GLY A 139 15.77 -10.09 -2.22
C GLY A 139 16.34 -9.89 -3.62
N ARG A 140 15.81 -10.60 -4.60
CA ARG A 140 16.14 -10.42 -6.01
C ARG A 140 14.88 -10.08 -6.80
N SER A 141 15.00 -9.09 -7.67
CA SER A 141 13.99 -8.69 -8.65
C SER A 141 14.56 -8.83 -10.06
N SER A 142 13.74 -8.58 -11.09
CA SER A 142 14.21 -8.46 -12.48
C SER A 142 15.30 -7.41 -12.64
N MET A 143 15.25 -6.33 -11.85
CA MET A 143 16.24 -5.24 -11.81
C MET A 143 17.49 -5.57 -10.97
N GLY A 144 17.57 -6.76 -10.40
CA GLY A 144 18.70 -7.23 -9.59
C GLY A 144 18.42 -7.30 -8.09
N TRP A 145 19.49 -7.42 -7.32
CA TRP A 145 19.45 -7.55 -5.87
C TRP A 145 18.99 -6.26 -5.19
N PHE A 146 18.25 -6.38 -4.09
CA PHE A 146 17.88 -5.27 -3.23
C PHE A 146 17.87 -5.71 -1.76
N TYR A 147 17.89 -4.75 -0.84
CA TYR A 147 17.73 -4.99 0.61
C TYR A 147 16.53 -4.21 1.11
N GLY A 148 15.54 -4.91 1.66
CA GLY A 148 14.29 -4.31 2.12
C GLY A 148 13.11 -5.27 2.10
N TYR A 149 11.98 -4.77 1.59
CA TYR A 149 10.68 -5.44 1.60
C TYR A 149 10.11 -5.53 0.19
N LYS A 150 9.00 -6.24 0.06
CA LYS A 150 8.10 -6.22 -1.08
C LYS A 150 6.73 -5.78 -0.63
N LEU A 151 6.08 -5.01 -1.47
CA LEU A 151 4.66 -4.68 -1.37
C LEU A 151 3.93 -5.45 -2.45
N HIS A 152 3.01 -6.32 -2.04
CA HIS A 152 2.13 -7.09 -2.91
C HIS A 152 0.80 -6.37 -2.97
N ILE A 153 0.27 -6.16 -4.17
CA ILE A 153 -1.02 -5.50 -4.39
C ILE A 153 -1.87 -6.37 -5.30
N ALA A 154 -3.14 -6.52 -4.94
CA ALA A 154 -4.19 -6.91 -5.86
C ALA A 154 -5.01 -5.68 -6.23
N MET A 155 -5.08 -5.37 -7.53
CA MET A 155 -5.78 -4.22 -8.08
C MET A 155 -7.09 -4.69 -8.72
N ASN A 156 -8.19 -3.97 -8.52
CA ASN A 156 -9.45 -4.24 -9.21
C ASN A 156 -9.53 -3.59 -10.60
N GLN A 157 -10.63 -3.82 -11.31
CA GLN A 157 -10.86 -3.27 -12.65
C GLN A 157 -10.92 -1.74 -12.71
N PHE A 158 -11.20 -1.06 -11.60
CA PHE A 158 -11.24 0.40 -11.50
C PHE A 158 -9.86 1.01 -11.21
N GLY A 159 -8.81 0.18 -11.17
CA GLY A 159 -7.46 0.61 -10.80
C GLY A 159 -7.31 0.91 -9.31
N GLU A 160 -8.22 0.41 -8.47
CA GLU A 160 -8.18 0.60 -7.02
C GLU A 160 -7.41 -0.53 -6.34
N ILE A 161 -6.80 -0.23 -5.19
CA ILE A 161 -6.14 -1.25 -4.36
C ILE A 161 -7.24 -2.04 -3.63
N ALA A 162 -7.46 -3.28 -4.07
CA ALA A 162 -8.41 -4.18 -3.42
C ALA A 162 -7.77 -4.91 -2.25
N CYS A 163 -6.50 -5.31 -2.40
CA CYS A 163 -5.74 -5.98 -1.34
C CYS A 163 -4.31 -5.50 -1.33
N SER A 164 -3.69 -5.52 -0.15
CA SER A 164 -2.26 -5.25 -0.02
C SER A 164 -1.62 -6.09 1.08
N ALA A 165 -0.38 -6.51 0.89
CA ALA A 165 0.42 -7.18 1.91
C ALA A 165 1.88 -6.78 1.81
N LEU A 166 2.58 -6.76 2.95
CA LEU A 166 4.02 -6.55 3.01
C LEU A 166 4.73 -7.88 3.30
N SER A 167 5.87 -8.10 2.66
CA SER A 167 6.75 -9.22 2.98
C SER A 167 8.21 -8.76 2.99
N ASN A 168 9.06 -9.52 3.69
CA ASN A 168 10.51 -9.29 3.61
C ASN A 168 11.00 -9.58 2.18
N GLY A 169 12.10 -8.94 1.77
CA GLY A 169 12.63 -9.03 0.41
C GLY A 169 12.94 -10.45 -0.10
N HIS A 170 13.36 -11.37 0.77
CA HIS A 170 13.67 -12.76 0.39
C HIS A 170 12.43 -13.64 0.14
N VAL A 171 11.25 -13.21 0.60
CA VAL A 171 10.01 -13.99 0.47
C VAL A 171 9.59 -14.02 -1.01
N ALA A 172 9.26 -15.22 -1.48
CA ALA A 172 8.75 -15.43 -2.84
C ALA A 172 7.29 -14.99 -2.94
N ASP A 173 6.92 -14.36 -4.06
CA ASP A 173 5.62 -13.70 -4.22
C ASP A 173 4.45 -14.70 -4.14
N ILE A 174 4.65 -15.91 -4.66
CA ILE A 174 3.71 -17.06 -4.55
C ILE A 174 3.26 -17.30 -3.10
N LYS A 175 4.16 -17.14 -2.12
CA LYS A 175 3.85 -17.41 -0.71
C LYS A 175 2.87 -16.39 -0.12
N MET A 176 2.83 -15.19 -0.67
CA MET A 176 1.99 -14.10 -0.15
C MET A 176 0.58 -14.12 -0.75
N VAL A 177 0.37 -14.78 -1.89
CA VAL A 177 -0.92 -14.77 -2.61
C VAL A 177 -2.06 -15.23 -1.70
N LYS A 178 -1.91 -16.38 -1.03
CA LYS A 178 -2.97 -16.94 -0.16
C LYS A 178 -3.41 -15.96 0.93
N GLN A 179 -2.46 -15.25 1.55
CA GLN A 179 -2.78 -14.26 2.58
C GLN A 179 -3.40 -13.01 1.96
N LEU A 180 -2.90 -12.58 0.79
CA LEU A 180 -3.31 -11.35 0.13
C LEU A 180 -4.78 -11.39 -0.30
N VAL A 181 -5.25 -12.53 -0.81
CA VAL A 181 -6.61 -12.69 -1.33
C VAL A 181 -7.52 -13.54 -0.45
N ALA A 182 -7.17 -13.69 0.85
CA ALA A 182 -7.97 -14.46 1.78
C ALA A 182 -9.38 -13.86 1.95
N GLY A 183 -10.42 -14.68 1.77
CA GLY A 183 -11.82 -14.26 1.94
C GLY A 183 -12.44 -13.59 0.71
N ILE A 184 -11.78 -13.64 -0.45
CA ILE A 184 -12.26 -13.03 -1.69
C ILE A 184 -12.59 -14.12 -2.70
N GLU A 185 -13.70 -13.98 -3.42
CA GLU A 185 -14.06 -14.82 -4.56
C GLU A 185 -13.86 -14.03 -5.86
N ALA A 186 -12.81 -14.36 -6.62
CA ALA A 186 -12.45 -13.63 -7.82
C ALA A 186 -11.55 -14.44 -8.78
N LYS A 187 -11.53 -14.03 -10.05
CA LYS A 187 -10.46 -14.37 -10.99
C LYS A 187 -9.23 -13.52 -10.70
N LEU A 188 -8.09 -14.17 -10.52
CA LEU A 188 -6.82 -13.53 -10.18
C LEU A 188 -5.83 -13.66 -11.33
N TYR A 189 -5.45 -12.54 -11.95
CA TYR A 189 -4.52 -12.49 -13.09
C TYR A 189 -3.09 -12.16 -12.65
N GLY A 190 -2.21 -13.14 -12.74
CA GLY A 190 -0.80 -13.05 -12.34
C GLY A 190 0.19 -13.27 -13.49
N ASP A 191 1.47 -12.96 -13.23
CA ASP A 191 2.56 -13.26 -14.14
C ASP A 191 2.93 -14.75 -14.11
N ARG A 192 3.92 -15.14 -14.93
CA ARG A 192 4.46 -16.51 -14.94
C ARG A 192 5.23 -16.88 -13.66
N GLY A 193 5.57 -15.89 -12.83
CA GLY A 193 6.16 -16.06 -11.51
C GLY A 193 5.16 -16.58 -10.48
N TYR A 194 3.85 -16.42 -10.70
CA TYR A 194 2.80 -16.97 -9.84
C TYR A 194 2.38 -18.42 -10.17
N ILE A 195 2.98 -19.04 -11.18
CA ILE A 195 2.66 -20.42 -11.59
C ILE A 195 3.05 -21.41 -10.47
N SER A 196 2.05 -22.02 -9.85
CA SER A 196 2.20 -23.16 -8.95
C SER A 196 0.91 -24.00 -8.94
N GLN A 197 1.02 -25.31 -9.17
CA GLN A 197 -0.13 -26.22 -9.14
C GLN A 197 -0.75 -26.28 -7.74
N GLU A 198 0.08 -26.41 -6.71
CA GLU A 198 -0.34 -26.41 -5.31
C GLU A 198 -1.08 -25.11 -4.94
N LEU A 199 -0.57 -23.96 -5.39
CA LEU A 199 -1.24 -22.67 -5.16
C LEU A 199 -2.59 -22.62 -5.88
N LYS A 200 -2.65 -23.06 -7.13
CA LYS A 200 -3.89 -23.01 -7.92
C LYS A 200 -4.99 -23.88 -7.31
N ILE A 201 -4.66 -25.08 -6.83
CA ILE A 201 -5.63 -25.96 -6.15
C ILE A 201 -6.15 -25.28 -4.88
N ARG A 202 -5.25 -24.80 -4.01
CA ARG A 202 -5.63 -24.15 -2.75
C ARG A 202 -6.47 -22.89 -2.94
N LEU A 203 -6.17 -22.09 -3.97
CA LEU A 203 -6.94 -20.89 -4.28
C LEU A 203 -8.33 -21.26 -4.82
N LYS A 204 -8.43 -22.32 -5.62
CA LYS A 204 -9.71 -22.81 -6.13
C LYS A 204 -10.64 -23.26 -5.01
N ASP A 205 -10.11 -23.90 -3.97
CA ASP A 205 -10.87 -24.26 -2.76
C ASP A 205 -11.40 -23.03 -1.99
N GLN A 206 -10.81 -21.86 -2.21
CA GLN A 206 -11.23 -20.57 -1.63
C GLN A 206 -12.11 -19.74 -2.59
N GLY A 207 -12.53 -20.29 -3.73
CA GLY A 207 -13.32 -19.57 -4.73
C GLY A 207 -12.50 -18.65 -5.65
N ILE A 208 -11.18 -18.84 -5.71
CA ILE A 208 -10.26 -17.99 -6.50
C ILE A 208 -9.68 -18.77 -7.68
N ASP A 209 -9.95 -18.28 -8.89
CA ASP A 209 -9.35 -18.86 -10.11
C ASP A 209 -8.09 -18.09 -10.51
N LEU A 210 -6.92 -18.69 -10.24
CA LEU A 210 -5.63 -18.13 -10.61
C LEU A 210 -5.33 -18.39 -12.10
N ILE A 211 -5.19 -17.30 -12.84
CA ILE A 211 -4.97 -17.28 -14.28
C ILE A 211 -3.60 -16.63 -14.57
N THR A 212 -2.78 -17.34 -15.34
CA THR A 212 -1.42 -16.94 -15.71
C THR A 212 -1.11 -17.41 -17.12
N TYR A 213 -0.18 -16.75 -17.83
CA TYR A 213 0.34 -17.31 -19.08
C TYR A 213 1.07 -18.64 -18.87
N HIS A 214 0.96 -19.56 -19.82
CA HIS A 214 1.75 -20.79 -19.83
C HIS A 214 3.25 -20.50 -20.06
N ARG A 215 4.11 -21.38 -19.53
CA ARG A 215 5.53 -21.44 -19.92
C ARG A 215 5.67 -22.32 -21.16
N LYS A 216 6.68 -22.06 -21.99
CA LYS A 216 6.93 -22.81 -23.24
C LYS A 216 7.03 -24.34 -23.04
N ASN A 217 7.47 -24.78 -21.86
CA ASN A 217 7.69 -26.20 -21.55
C ASN A 217 6.49 -26.85 -20.83
N MET A 218 5.34 -26.18 -20.75
CA MET A 218 4.12 -26.72 -20.14
C MET A 218 3.14 -27.15 -21.22
N GLN A 219 2.30 -28.15 -20.91
CA GLN A 219 1.13 -28.44 -21.73
C GLN A 219 0.26 -27.18 -21.85
N ALA A 220 -0.04 -26.80 -23.09
CA ALA A 220 -0.82 -25.62 -23.39
C ALA A 220 -2.29 -25.91 -23.02
N ILE A 221 -2.81 -25.18 -22.03
CA ILE A 221 -4.25 -25.11 -21.80
C ILE A 221 -4.74 -23.91 -22.62
N GLN A 222 -5.81 -24.09 -23.38
CA GLN A 222 -6.36 -23.00 -24.19
C GLN A 222 -7.02 -21.99 -23.24
N LEU A 223 -6.45 -20.79 -23.17
CA LEU A 223 -7.08 -19.67 -22.47
C LEU A 223 -8.26 -19.17 -23.29
N CYS A 224 -9.37 -18.84 -22.62
CA CYS A 224 -10.49 -18.21 -23.31
C CYS A 224 -10.12 -16.78 -23.73
N ALA A 225 -10.83 -16.25 -24.73
CA ALA A 225 -10.56 -14.91 -25.26
C ALA A 225 -10.73 -13.78 -24.22
N SER A 226 -11.58 -14.00 -23.20
CA SER A 226 -11.73 -13.09 -22.06
C SER A 226 -10.48 -13.09 -21.17
N ASP A 227 -10.02 -14.26 -20.76
CA ASP A 227 -8.85 -14.38 -19.88
C ASP A 227 -7.56 -13.93 -20.55
N GLU A 228 -7.42 -14.19 -21.86
CA GLU A 228 -6.28 -13.67 -22.61
C GLU A 228 -6.31 -12.13 -22.70
N TYR A 229 -7.49 -11.53 -22.92
CA TYR A 229 -7.65 -10.08 -22.89
C TYR A 229 -7.23 -9.51 -21.52
N HIS A 230 -7.70 -10.08 -20.42
CA HIS A 230 -7.38 -9.61 -19.06
C HIS A 230 -5.89 -9.78 -18.71
N LEU A 231 -5.25 -10.86 -19.14
CA LEU A 231 -3.81 -11.04 -18.97
C LEU A 231 -2.98 -10.01 -19.76
N ARG A 232 -3.46 -9.53 -20.92
CA ARG A 232 -2.79 -8.47 -21.70
C ARG A 232 -2.87 -7.10 -21.00
N GLN A 233 -3.83 -6.89 -20.11
CA GLN A 233 -3.99 -5.62 -19.36
C GLN A 233 -3.14 -5.54 -18.09
N ARG A 234 -2.25 -6.50 -17.82
CA ARG A 234 -1.39 -6.52 -16.61
C ARG A 234 -0.45 -5.31 -16.48
N ASN A 235 -0.13 -4.63 -17.57
CA ASN A 235 0.64 -3.38 -17.52
C ASN A 235 -0.04 -2.27 -16.68
N LYS A 236 -1.34 -2.37 -16.41
CA LYS A 236 -2.09 -1.42 -15.58
C LYS A 236 -1.68 -1.48 -14.10
N ILE A 237 -1.43 -2.66 -13.53
CA ILE A 237 -0.91 -2.75 -12.16
C ILE A 237 0.55 -2.25 -12.07
N GLU A 238 1.34 -2.44 -13.11
CA GLU A 238 2.68 -1.83 -13.20
C GLU A 238 2.60 -0.29 -13.26
N THR A 239 1.56 0.24 -13.91
CA THR A 239 1.26 1.68 -13.93
C THR A 239 0.89 2.19 -12.53
N LEU A 240 0.05 1.45 -11.79
CA LEU A 240 -0.28 1.75 -10.39
C LEU A 240 1.00 1.82 -9.54
N PHE A 241 1.91 0.85 -9.66
CA PHE A 241 3.18 0.89 -8.94
C PHE A 241 4.06 2.07 -9.35
N SER A 242 4.07 2.42 -10.64
CA SER A 242 4.83 3.56 -11.15
C SER A 242 4.31 4.88 -10.56
N LEU A 243 2.98 5.04 -10.46
CA LEU A 243 2.34 6.19 -9.80
C LEU A 243 2.70 6.24 -8.31
N LEU A 244 2.58 5.11 -7.60
CA LEU A 244 2.94 5.04 -6.17
C LEU A 244 4.39 5.45 -5.92
N LYS A 245 5.33 4.96 -6.75
CA LYS A 245 6.75 5.28 -6.62
C LYS A 245 7.07 6.72 -7.01
N GLY A 246 6.55 7.19 -8.14
CA GLY A 246 6.89 8.48 -8.73
C GLY A 246 6.13 9.65 -8.10
N GLN A 247 4.80 9.56 -8.03
CA GLN A 247 3.95 10.66 -7.57
C GLN A 247 3.78 10.65 -6.05
N TYR A 248 3.58 9.47 -5.45
CA TYR A 248 3.26 9.34 -4.03
C TYR A 248 4.47 9.00 -3.15
N ASN A 249 5.70 9.08 -3.68
CA ASN A 249 6.93 8.87 -2.91
C ASN A 249 6.92 7.58 -2.06
N LEU A 250 6.39 6.48 -2.58
CA LEU A 250 6.29 5.20 -1.88
C LEU A 250 7.67 4.67 -1.47
N VAL A 251 8.64 4.74 -2.37
CA VAL A 251 10.00 4.25 -2.12
C VAL A 251 10.87 5.39 -1.58
N THR A 252 11.28 5.25 -0.32
CA THR A 252 12.16 6.22 0.34
C THR A 252 13.25 5.53 1.17
N SER A 253 14.48 6.05 1.08
CA SER A 253 15.60 5.61 1.92
C SER A 253 15.75 6.44 3.21
N LYS A 254 14.79 7.34 3.48
CA LYS A 254 14.88 8.31 4.58
C LYS A 254 14.32 7.77 5.90
N ALA A 255 13.62 6.63 5.89
CA ALA A 255 13.04 6.06 7.09
C ALA A 255 14.12 5.70 8.13
N ARG A 256 13.94 6.17 9.36
CA ARG A 256 14.87 5.96 10.48
C ARG A 256 14.36 4.96 11.53
N SER A 257 13.16 4.44 11.34
CA SER A 257 12.53 3.43 12.20
C SER A 257 11.52 2.60 11.40
N LEU A 258 11.12 1.44 11.92
CA LEU A 258 10.05 0.62 11.33
C LEU A 258 8.73 1.40 11.25
N HIS A 259 8.35 2.05 12.34
CA HIS A 259 7.14 2.86 12.42
C HIS A 259 7.08 3.95 11.33
N GLY A 260 8.19 4.65 11.10
CA GLY A 260 8.24 5.67 10.04
C GLY A 260 8.27 5.08 8.63
N PHE A 261 8.85 3.89 8.46
CA PHE A 261 8.79 3.16 7.20
C PHE A 261 7.34 2.76 6.86
N LEU A 262 6.62 2.16 7.81
CA LEU A 262 5.22 1.76 7.65
C LEU A 262 4.30 2.97 7.45
N SER A 263 4.46 4.03 8.26
CA SER A 263 3.71 5.29 8.08
C SER A 263 3.87 5.84 6.67
N GLY A 264 5.11 5.83 6.16
CA GLY A 264 5.42 6.30 4.82
C GLY A 264 4.77 5.47 3.72
N ILE A 265 4.63 4.16 3.91
CA ILE A 265 3.96 3.25 2.98
C ILE A 265 2.45 3.50 3.01
N TYR A 266 1.82 3.37 4.17
CA TYR A 266 0.36 3.49 4.26
C TYR A 266 -0.14 4.89 3.89
N ALA A 267 0.61 5.95 4.24
CA ALA A 267 0.28 7.29 3.76
C ALA A 267 0.32 7.39 2.22
N SER A 268 1.27 6.72 1.55
CA SER A 268 1.31 6.68 0.08
C SER A 268 0.14 5.91 -0.52
N LEU A 269 -0.26 4.80 0.10
CA LEU A 269 -1.38 3.99 -0.37
C LEU A 269 -2.72 4.73 -0.19
N CYS A 270 -2.95 5.32 0.99
CA CYS A 270 -4.13 6.17 1.22
C CYS A 270 -4.17 7.36 0.27
N ALA A 271 -3.03 8.03 0.06
CA ALA A 271 -2.94 9.16 -0.87
C ALA A 271 -3.35 8.75 -2.29
N TYR A 272 -2.83 7.63 -2.79
CA TYR A 272 -3.25 7.10 -4.09
C TYR A 272 -4.76 6.80 -4.13
N GLN A 273 -5.25 6.08 -3.13
CA GLN A 273 -6.61 5.59 -3.09
C GLN A 273 -7.65 6.71 -3.02
N LEU A 274 -7.37 7.76 -2.24
CA LEU A 274 -8.25 8.91 -2.00
C LEU A 274 -8.19 9.98 -3.08
N THR A 275 -7.01 10.21 -3.69
CA THR A 275 -6.77 11.45 -4.46
C THR A 275 -6.47 11.25 -5.92
N HIS A 276 -6.11 10.03 -6.33
CA HIS A 276 -5.80 9.77 -7.73
C HIS A 276 -7.08 9.67 -8.54
N GLN A 277 -7.30 10.62 -9.46
CA GLN A 277 -8.51 10.67 -10.28
C GLN A 277 -8.45 9.71 -11.47
N ASN A 278 -7.34 9.70 -12.22
CA ASN A 278 -7.19 8.92 -13.45
C ASN A 278 -6.58 7.54 -13.19
N LYS A 279 -7.25 6.74 -12.36
CA LYS A 279 -6.79 5.37 -12.02
C LYS A 279 -6.72 4.48 -13.27
N PRO A 280 -5.77 3.53 -13.34
CA PRO A 280 -5.53 2.69 -14.52
C PRO A 280 -6.63 1.63 -14.67
N THR A 281 -7.80 2.07 -15.12
CA THR A 281 -9.03 1.29 -15.28
C THR A 281 -8.91 0.30 -16.44
N ILE A 282 -9.57 -0.86 -16.30
CA ILE A 282 -9.66 -1.95 -17.26
C ILE A 282 -11.14 -2.19 -17.59
N GLN A 283 -11.47 -2.24 -18.87
CA GLN A 283 -12.81 -2.61 -19.32
C GLN A 283 -12.99 -4.12 -19.20
N ILE A 284 -14.12 -4.58 -18.68
CA ILE A 284 -14.38 -6.01 -18.55
C ILE A 284 -14.84 -6.59 -19.88
N LYS A 285 -14.17 -7.66 -20.31
CA LYS A 285 -14.63 -8.53 -21.38
C LYS A 285 -15.16 -9.81 -20.75
N GLU A 286 -16.46 -10.02 -20.79
CA GLU A 286 -17.07 -11.24 -20.29
C GLU A 286 -16.78 -12.42 -21.24
N SER A 287 -16.73 -13.62 -20.68
CA SER A 287 -16.74 -14.84 -21.48
C SER A 287 -18.13 -14.96 -22.11
N SER A 288 -18.24 -14.85 -23.43
CA SER A 288 -19.46 -15.29 -24.12
C SER A 288 -19.67 -16.76 -23.79
N ALA A 289 -20.81 -17.05 -23.14
CA ALA A 289 -21.25 -18.40 -22.77
C ALA A 289 -21.34 -19.33 -24.00
#